data_AF-A0A1X1XR32-F1
#
_entry.id   AF-A0A1X1XR32-F1
#
_cell.length_a   1.000
_cell.length_b   1.000
_cell.length_c   1.000
_cell.angle_alpha   90.00
_cell.angle_beta   90.00
_cell.angle_gamma   90.00
#
_symmetry.space_group_name_H-M   'P 1'
#
loop_
_entity.id
_entity.type
_entity.pdbx_description
1 polymer ?
#
loop_
_entity_poly.entity_id
_entity_poly.type
_entity_poly.pdbx_seq_one_letter_code
_entity_poly.pdbx_strand_id
1 'polypeptide(L)'
;MHKWLKRGLYVCLFGLVIEGSLTVPVMAIWYGWPTLSLTQICSELMKVRFSDDSLECQQPYPIGGPPLGGAPEAAGQHTARDEWGIQPKPRYARIGFRELVKIRDDRLAHQAMPAR
;
A
#
# COMPACT_ATOMS: atom_id res chain seq x y z
N MET A 1 52.13 -7.48 -5.56
CA MET A 1 50.68 -7.37 -5.26
C MET A 1 50.15 -8.74 -4.80
N HIS A 2 49.75 -8.89 -3.54
CA HIS A 2 49.53 -10.20 -2.91
C HIS A 2 48.25 -10.88 -3.45
N LYS A 3 48.38 -11.96 -4.25
CA LYS A 3 47.26 -12.64 -4.93
C LYS A 3 46.14 -13.08 -3.99
N TRP A 4 46.48 -13.43 -2.74
CA TRP A 4 45.52 -13.82 -1.71
C TRP A 4 44.64 -12.68 -1.23
N LEU A 5 45.20 -11.47 -1.08
CA LEU A 5 44.43 -10.29 -0.69
C LEU A 5 43.40 -9.95 -1.78
N LYS A 6 43.81 -10.03 -3.05
CA LYS A 6 42.91 -9.80 -4.19
C LYS A 6 41.75 -10.80 -4.21
N ARG A 7 42.01 -12.09 -3.91
CA ARG A 7 40.98 -13.13 -3.82
C ARG A 7 40.01 -12.86 -2.66
N GLY A 8 40.53 -12.51 -1.48
CA GLY A 8 39.70 -12.14 -0.32
C GLY A 8 38.80 -10.95 -0.62
N LEU A 9 39.34 -9.91 -1.28
CA LEU A 9 38.57 -8.74 -1.67
C LEU A 9 37.41 -9.09 -2.61
N TYR A 10 37.63 -9.95 -3.62
CA TYR A 10 36.56 -10.39 -4.51
C TYR A 10 35.46 -11.16 -3.80
N VAL A 11 35.80 -12.00 -2.81
CA VAL A 11 34.81 -12.72 -2.01
C VAL A 11 33.96 -11.74 -1.19
N CYS A 12 34.57 -10.75 -0.55
CA CYS A 12 33.83 -9.73 0.18
C CYS A 12 32.94 -8.89 -0.74
N LEU A 13 33.44 -8.49 -1.91
CA LEU A 13 32.66 -7.74 -2.90
C LEU A 13 31.44 -8.53 -3.36
N PHE A 14 31.61 -9.82 -3.64
CA PHE A 14 30.52 -10.71 -4.02
C PHE A 14 29.50 -10.88 -2.89
N GLY A 15 29.97 -11.00 -1.64
CA GLY A 15 29.11 -11.04 -0.45
C GLY A 15 28.22 -9.81 -0.34
N LEU A 16 28.79 -8.60 -0.50
CA LEU A 16 28.03 -7.34 -0.46
C LEU A 16 26.97 -7.26 -1.56
N VAL A 17 27.26 -7.74 -2.76
CA VAL A 17 26.28 -7.79 -3.86
C VAL A 17 25.13 -8.73 -3.53
N ILE A 18 25.42 -9.92 -3.00
CA ILE A 18 24.39 -10.87 -2.57
C ILE A 18 23.54 -10.26 -1.45
N GLU A 19 24.15 -9.70 -0.42
CA GLU A 19 23.45 -9.08 0.69
C GLU A 19 22.52 -7.96 0.21
N GLY A 20 23.04 -7.02 -0.59
CA GLY A 20 22.25 -5.91 -1.13
C GLY A 20 21.13 -6.37 -2.07
N SER A 21 21.41 -7.31 -2.97
CA SER A 21 20.43 -7.80 -3.94
C SER A 21 19.31 -8.64 -3.32
N LEU A 22 19.58 -9.35 -2.23
CA LEU A 22 18.58 -10.16 -1.54
C LEU A 22 17.79 -9.40 -0.49
N THR A 23 18.30 -8.28 0.01
CA THR A 23 17.60 -7.48 1.04
C THR A 23 16.23 -7.01 0.54
N VAL A 24 16.14 -6.40 -0.65
CA VAL A 24 14.86 -5.88 -1.18
C VAL A 24 13.85 -7.00 -1.48
N PRO A 25 14.19 -8.09 -2.20
CA PRO A 25 13.29 -9.22 -2.42
C PRO A 25 12.81 -9.87 -1.12
N VAL A 26 13.70 -10.08 -0.14
CA VAL A 26 13.33 -10.66 1.16
C VAL A 26 12.36 -9.74 1.90
N MET A 27 12.63 -8.44 1.92
CA MET A 27 11.74 -7.46 2.54
C MET A 27 10.38 -7.40 1.83
N ALA A 28 10.37 -7.42 0.50
CA ALA A 28 9.13 -7.46 -0.28
C ALA A 28 8.31 -8.72 0.01
N ILE A 29 8.96 -9.89 0.11
CA ILE A 29 8.27 -11.12 0.52
C ILE A 29 7.72 -10.97 1.94
N TRP A 30 8.51 -10.46 2.90
CA TRP A 30 8.11 -10.37 4.31
C TRP A 30 6.95 -9.38 4.55
N TYR A 31 7.04 -8.16 4.01
CA TYR A 31 5.99 -7.14 4.15
C TYR A 31 4.78 -7.36 3.22
N GLY A 32 4.92 -8.20 2.21
CA GLY A 32 3.89 -8.47 1.21
C GLY A 32 4.29 -7.92 -0.16
N TRP A 33 4.43 -8.82 -1.13
CA TRP A 33 4.84 -8.46 -2.48
C TRP A 33 3.79 -7.57 -3.12
N PRO A 34 4.15 -6.41 -3.73
CA PRO A 34 3.19 -5.49 -4.32
C PRO A 34 2.55 -6.13 -5.56
N THR A 35 1.40 -6.76 -5.40
CA THR A 35 0.57 -7.28 -6.49
C THR A 35 -0.38 -6.22 -7.07
N LEU A 36 -0.54 -5.09 -6.37
CA LEU A 36 -1.41 -3.97 -6.72
C LEU A 36 -0.60 -2.77 -7.22
N SER A 37 -1.15 -2.02 -8.17
CA SER A 37 -0.61 -0.72 -8.57
C SER A 37 -0.81 0.33 -7.46
N LEU A 38 0.00 1.40 -7.47
CA LEU A 38 -0.15 2.49 -6.50
C LEU A 38 -1.56 3.12 -6.51
N THR A 39 -2.19 3.20 -7.68
CA THR A 39 -3.57 3.70 -7.82
C THR A 39 -4.59 2.74 -7.20
N GLN A 40 -4.45 1.43 -7.41
CA GLN A 40 -5.31 0.44 -6.77
C GLN A 40 -5.16 0.45 -5.25
N ILE A 41 -3.93 0.58 -4.75
CA ILE A 41 -3.67 0.69 -3.32
C ILE A 41 -4.36 1.92 -2.75
N CYS A 42 -4.26 3.06 -3.44
CA CYS A 42 -4.94 4.28 -3.02
C CYS A 42 -6.47 4.07 -2.96
N SER A 43 -7.07 3.51 -4.01
CA SER A 43 -8.51 3.21 -4.03
C SER A 43 -8.92 2.30 -2.88
N GLU A 44 -8.21 1.18 -2.66
CA GLU A 44 -8.56 0.24 -1.60
C GLU A 44 -8.39 0.84 -0.20
N LEU A 45 -7.37 1.68 0.01
CA LEU A 45 -7.22 2.41 1.27
C LEU A 45 -8.36 3.41 1.50
N MET A 46 -8.84 4.09 0.45
CA MET A 46 -10.01 4.96 0.58
C MET A 46 -11.27 4.20 0.94
N LYS A 47 -11.51 3.04 0.31
CA LYS A 47 -12.67 2.19 0.62
C LYS A 47 -12.69 1.78 2.09
N VAL A 48 -11.52 1.39 2.62
CA VAL A 48 -11.35 1.08 4.04
C VAL A 48 -11.59 2.31 4.92
N ARG A 49 -10.91 3.42 4.64
CA ARG A 49 -10.94 4.65 5.44
C ARG A 49 -12.36 5.20 5.59
N PHE A 50 -13.10 5.24 4.50
CA PHE A 50 -14.47 5.77 4.49
C PHE A 50 -15.53 4.68 4.64
N SER A 51 -15.16 3.40 4.76
CA SER A 51 -16.11 2.28 4.82
C SER A 51 -17.11 2.27 3.65
N ASP A 52 -16.64 2.58 2.44
CA ASP A 52 -17.45 2.68 1.22
C ASP A 52 -16.71 2.07 0.03
N ASP A 53 -17.24 0.96 -0.49
CA ASP A 53 -16.63 0.19 -1.59
C ASP A 53 -16.74 0.89 -2.96
N SER A 54 -17.53 1.95 -3.09
CA SER A 54 -17.70 2.70 -4.34
C SER A 54 -16.62 3.74 -4.60
N LEU A 55 -15.78 4.03 -3.60
CA LEU A 55 -14.76 5.06 -3.69
C LEU A 55 -13.55 4.61 -4.51
N GLU A 56 -13.12 5.47 -5.42
CA GLU A 56 -11.96 5.26 -6.28
C GLU A 56 -11.05 6.48 -6.24
N CYS A 57 -9.74 6.23 -6.21
CA CYS A 57 -8.73 7.27 -6.12
C CYS A 57 -8.55 7.96 -7.46
N GLN A 58 -8.67 9.29 -7.48
CA GLN A 58 -8.42 10.08 -8.67
C GLN A 58 -6.91 10.32 -8.83
N GLN A 59 -6.34 9.81 -9.93
CA GLN A 59 -4.95 10.05 -10.30
C GLN A 59 -4.90 10.53 -11.76
N PRO A 60 -4.31 11.71 -12.04
CA PRO A 60 -3.61 12.61 -11.12
C PRO A 60 -4.57 13.36 -10.17
N TYR A 61 -4.08 13.67 -8.97
CA TYR A 61 -4.81 14.51 -8.02
C TYR A 61 -5.12 15.87 -8.66
N PRO A 62 -6.34 16.42 -8.48
CA PRO A 62 -6.69 17.70 -9.07
C PRO A 62 -5.76 18.80 -8.56
N ILE A 63 -5.18 19.57 -9.49
CA ILE A 63 -4.25 20.67 -9.17
C ILE A 63 -4.91 21.71 -8.26
N GLY A 64 -6.23 21.90 -8.39
CA GLY A 64 -7.00 22.79 -7.53
C GLY A 64 -7.35 22.24 -6.16
N GLY A 65 -7.04 20.99 -5.83
CA GLY A 65 -7.35 20.38 -4.52
C GLY A 65 -6.60 21.05 -3.35
N PRO A 66 -6.88 20.67 -2.09
CA PRO A 66 -6.13 21.17 -0.95
C PRO A 66 -4.62 20.90 -1.12
N PRO A 67 -3.74 21.85 -0.77
CA PRO A 67 -3.98 23.08 -0.01
C PRO A 67 -4.40 24.31 -0.86
N LEU A 68 -4.60 24.17 -2.18
CA LEU A 68 -4.84 25.28 -3.11
C LEU A 68 -6.32 25.72 -3.21
N GLY A 69 -7.18 25.31 -2.26
CA GLY A 69 -8.54 25.82 -2.09
C GLY A 69 -9.68 24.93 -2.60
N GLY A 70 -9.36 23.78 -3.20
CA GLY A 70 -10.37 22.82 -3.67
C GLY A 70 -10.91 21.90 -2.58
N ALA A 71 -11.89 21.10 -2.96
CA ALA A 71 -12.51 20.12 -2.07
C ALA A 71 -11.50 19.04 -1.63
N PRO A 72 -11.51 18.63 -0.36
CA PRO A 72 -10.65 17.55 0.12
C PRO A 72 -11.00 16.19 -0.49
N GLU A 73 -10.06 15.25 -0.37
CA GLU A 73 -10.29 13.83 -0.69
C GLU A 73 -11.59 13.34 -0.06
N ALA A 74 -12.47 12.78 -0.90
CA ALA A 74 -13.80 12.29 -0.52
C ALA A 74 -14.67 13.35 0.22
N ALA A 75 -14.62 14.61 -0.22
CA ALA A 75 -15.52 15.65 0.28
C ALA A 75 -17.00 15.24 0.18
N GLY A 76 -17.76 15.50 1.23
CA GLY A 76 -19.18 15.13 1.30
C GLY A 76 -19.44 13.65 1.60
N GLN A 77 -18.40 12.87 1.91
CA GLN A 77 -18.57 11.48 2.32
C GLN A 77 -19.05 11.39 3.78
N HIS A 78 -20.06 10.56 4.01
CA HIS A 78 -20.73 10.40 5.31
C HIS A 78 -20.70 8.96 5.85
N THR A 79 -20.08 8.04 5.11
CA THR A 79 -19.98 6.62 5.45
C THR A 79 -18.86 6.29 6.43
N ALA A 80 -17.93 7.22 6.65
CA ALA A 80 -16.82 7.04 7.57
C ALA A 80 -17.32 6.76 8.99
N ARG A 81 -16.78 5.71 9.61
CA ARG A 81 -17.20 5.25 10.94
C ARG A 81 -16.30 5.78 12.07
N ASP A 82 -15.41 6.71 11.75
CA ASP A 82 -14.43 7.26 12.68
C ASP A 82 -15.10 8.14 13.75
N GLU A 83 -14.52 8.15 14.94
CA GLU A 83 -14.96 9.03 16.02
C GLU A 83 -14.30 10.39 15.86
N TRP A 84 -15.11 11.41 15.57
CA TRP A 84 -14.67 12.79 15.48
C TRP A 84 -14.55 13.44 16.87
N GLY A 85 -13.54 14.28 17.06
CA GLY A 85 -13.27 14.99 18.31
C GLY A 85 -11.96 15.76 18.25
N ILE A 86 -11.48 16.25 19.39
CA ILE A 86 -10.18 16.94 19.50
C ILE A 86 -9.03 16.02 19.07
N GLN A 87 -9.15 14.73 19.40
CA GLN A 87 -8.28 13.67 18.91
C GLN A 87 -9.15 12.64 18.17
N PRO A 88 -9.28 12.74 16.84
CA PRO A 88 -10.10 11.81 16.09
C PRO A 88 -9.53 10.39 16.22
N LYS A 89 -10.40 9.41 16.43
CA LYS A 89 -10.01 8.00 16.55
C LYS A 89 -10.49 7.24 15.33
N PRO A 90 -9.57 6.69 14.52
CA PRO A 90 -9.97 5.83 13.42
C PRO A 90 -10.62 4.57 13.97
N ARG A 91 -11.77 4.18 13.42
CA ARG A 91 -12.45 2.93 13.78
C ARG A 91 -12.09 1.76 12.86
N TYR A 92 -11.31 2.01 11.80
CA TYR A 92 -10.71 0.94 11.02
C TYR A 92 -9.56 0.29 11.80
N ALA A 93 -9.45 -1.05 11.71
CA ALA A 93 -8.32 -1.77 12.28
C ALA A 93 -7.02 -1.36 11.57
N ARG A 94 -5.87 -1.45 12.25
CA ARG A 94 -4.56 -1.24 11.61
C ARG A 94 -4.39 -2.31 10.52
N ILE A 95 -4.62 -1.93 9.26
CA ILE A 95 -4.58 -2.84 8.13
C ILE A 95 -3.17 -2.90 7.56
N GLY A 96 -2.65 -4.12 7.44
CA GLY A 96 -1.41 -4.40 6.71
C GLY A 96 -1.66 -4.52 5.20
N PHE A 97 -0.60 -4.39 4.39
CA PHE A 97 -0.73 -4.50 2.93
C PHE A 97 -1.34 -5.83 2.46
N ARG A 98 -0.89 -6.94 3.05
CA ARG A 98 -1.43 -8.29 2.73
C ARG A 98 -2.92 -8.41 3.05
N GLU A 99 -3.35 -7.78 4.12
CA GLU A 99 -4.76 -7.76 4.54
C GLU A 99 -5.59 -6.90 3.58
N LEU A 100 -5.06 -5.76 3.14
CA LEU A 100 -5.69 -4.92 2.13
C LEU A 100 -5.94 -5.71 0.81
N VAL A 101 -4.94 -6.45 0.34
CA VAL A 101 -5.06 -7.32 -0.85
C VAL A 101 -6.14 -8.38 -0.62
N LYS A 102 -6.13 -9.02 0.54
CA LYS A 102 -7.12 -10.05 0.89
C LYS A 102 -8.54 -9.49 0.89
N ILE A 103 -8.79 -8.34 1.53
CA ILE A 103 -10.10 -7.69 1.57
C ILE A 103 -10.62 -7.43 0.15
N ARG A 104 -9.75 -6.91 -0.73
CA ARG A 104 -10.08 -6.68 -2.14
C ARG A 104 -10.43 -7.98 -2.85
N ASP A 105 -9.58 -8.99 -2.75
CA ASP A 105 -9.75 -10.25 -3.48
C ASP A 105 -10.99 -11.01 -3.01
N ASP A 106 -11.27 -11.02 -1.70
CA ASP A 106 -12.50 -11.55 -1.12
C ASP A 106 -13.74 -10.80 -1.67
N ARG A 107 -13.69 -9.46 -1.74
CA ARG A 107 -14.75 -8.64 -2.34
C ARG A 107 -14.99 -8.98 -3.81
N LEU A 108 -13.92 -9.07 -4.61
CA LEU A 108 -14.00 -9.42 -6.04
C LEU A 108 -14.55 -10.83 -6.24
N ALA A 109 -14.15 -11.79 -5.39
CA ALA A 109 -14.67 -13.15 -5.43
C ALA A 109 -16.19 -13.17 -5.17
N HIS A 110 -16.68 -12.39 -4.20
CA HIS A 110 -18.10 -12.25 -3.94
C HIS A 110 -18.87 -11.60 -5.10
N GLN A 111 -18.30 -10.59 -5.76
CA GLN A 111 -18.92 -9.93 -6.92
C GLN A 111 -18.92 -10.82 -8.17
N ALA A 112 -17.91 -11.67 -8.33
CA ALA A 112 -17.81 -12.60 -9.45
C ALA A 112 -18.72 -13.83 -9.32
N MET A 113 -19.27 -14.09 -8.12
CA MET A 113 -20.28 -15.12 -7.93
C MET A 113 -21.65 -14.61 -8.37
N PRO A 114 -22.25 -15.15 -9.45
CA PRO A 114 -23.60 -14.75 -9.85
C PRO A 114 -24.61 -15.12 -8.77
N ALA A 115 -25.51 -14.21 -8.45
CA ALA A 115 -26.66 -14.49 -7.61
C ALA A 115 -27.42 -15.69 -8.20
N ARG A 116 -27.57 -16.77 -7.43
CA ARG A 116 -28.42 -17.90 -7.79
C ARG A 116 -29.89 -17.52 -7.66
#